data_AF-A0AAW2XR53-F1
#
_entry.id   AF-A0AAW2XR53-F1
#
_cell.length_a   1.000
_cell.length_b   1.000
_cell.length_c   1.000
_cell.angle_alpha   90.00
_cell.angle_beta   90.00
_cell.angle_gamma   90.00
#
_symmetry.space_group_name_H-M   'P 1'
#
loop_
_entity.id
_entity.type
_entity.pdbx_description
1 polymer ?
#
loop_
_entity_poly.entity_id
_entity_poly.type
_entity_poly.pdbx_seq_one_letter_code
_entity_poly.pdbx_strand_id
1 'polypeptide(L)'
;METPAKVQPAEELLKIKVIPGSPDKTTRIGSHLGGKTKEEIILCLRRNADIFAWAPQDLEGIDPKVITHHLNIDPGIKPVKQKKRHFGPEKDKVIQAEVDKLMIAGHIEEIQFPEWLSNVLVPKPGKKWRMCIDFRDLNKACPKDFYPLPRIDQLIDSTSGCELLSMIVKGSSGPSQKIKRNGSDKS
;
A
#
# COMPACT_ATOMS: atom_id res chain seq x y z
N MET A 1 28.19 -17.94 -14.27
CA MET A 1 27.24 -17.04 -13.57
C MET A 1 26.34 -17.93 -12.74
N GLU A 2 26.61 -18.04 -11.44
CA GLU A 2 25.79 -18.85 -10.54
C GLU A 2 24.47 -18.10 -10.27
N THR A 3 23.36 -18.77 -10.55
CA THR A 3 22.02 -18.29 -10.22
C THR A 3 21.91 -18.23 -8.70
N PRO A 4 21.53 -17.10 -8.08
CA PRO A 4 21.39 -17.04 -6.63
C PRO A 4 20.32 -18.05 -6.19
N ALA A 5 20.69 -18.91 -5.25
CA ALA A 5 19.78 -19.91 -4.69
C ALA A 5 18.52 -19.20 -4.18
N LYS A 6 17.36 -19.60 -4.73
CA LYS A 6 16.08 -19.12 -4.22
C LYS A 6 15.95 -19.57 -2.78
N VAL A 7 15.84 -18.62 -1.85
CA VAL A 7 15.45 -18.89 -0.46
C VAL A 7 14.11 -19.62 -0.50
N GLN A 8 14.13 -20.89 -0.10
CA GLN A 8 12.92 -21.70 -0.01
C GLN A 8 12.28 -21.48 1.37
N PRO A 9 10.95 -21.43 1.47
CA PRO A 9 10.28 -21.38 2.76
C PRO A 9 10.75 -22.55 3.63
N ALA A 10 11.12 -22.28 4.88
CA ALA A 10 11.53 -23.32 5.82
C ALA A 10 10.39 -24.28 6.19
N GLU A 11 9.14 -23.91 5.88
CA GLU A 11 7.94 -24.64 6.24
C GLU A 11 6.87 -24.49 5.16
N GLU A 12 6.09 -25.56 4.94
CA GLU A 12 4.88 -25.49 4.12
C GLU A 12 3.76 -24.76 4.86
N LEU A 13 2.97 -23.94 4.15
CA LEU A 13 1.87 -23.20 4.76
C LEU A 13 0.51 -23.77 4.37
N LEU A 14 -0.31 -24.06 5.38
CA LEU A 14 -1.69 -24.54 5.26
C LEU A 14 -2.65 -23.40 4.95
N LYS A 15 -3.47 -23.58 3.91
CA LYS A 15 -4.54 -22.63 3.56
C LYS A 15 -5.76 -22.86 4.47
N ILE A 16 -6.22 -21.81 5.12
CA ILE A 16 -7.42 -21.82 5.97
C ILE A 16 -8.45 -20.80 5.50
N LYS A 17 -9.72 -21.03 5.83
CA LYS A 17 -10.82 -20.07 5.63
C LYS A 17 -10.96 -19.18 6.86
N VAL A 18 -10.78 -17.89 6.67
CA VAL A 18 -10.97 -16.87 7.71
C VAL A 18 -12.46 -16.60 7.90
N ILE A 19 -13.25 -16.59 6.82
CA ILE A 19 -14.71 -16.50 6.91
C ILE A 19 -15.32 -17.83 6.46
N PRO A 20 -16.02 -18.57 7.35
CA PRO A 20 -16.75 -19.78 6.97
C PRO A 20 -17.73 -19.50 5.83
N GLY A 21 -17.78 -20.36 4.82
CA GLY A 21 -18.68 -20.22 3.66
C GLY A 21 -18.15 -19.33 2.51
N SER A 22 -17.09 -18.55 2.72
CA SER A 22 -16.46 -17.77 1.63
C SER A 22 -15.22 -18.49 1.06
N PRO A 23 -15.23 -18.90 -0.23
CA PRO A 23 -14.09 -19.61 -0.83
C PRO A 23 -12.85 -18.71 -1.00
N ASP A 24 -13.06 -17.41 -1.17
CA ASP A 24 -11.99 -16.46 -1.51
C ASP A 24 -11.35 -15.81 -0.28
N LYS A 25 -12.03 -15.86 0.88
CA LYS A 25 -11.57 -15.24 2.13
C LYS A 25 -10.68 -16.18 2.94
N THR A 26 -9.48 -16.40 2.43
CA THR A 26 -8.54 -17.39 2.94
C THR A 26 -7.18 -16.76 3.30
N THR A 27 -6.51 -17.34 4.29
CA THR A 27 -5.14 -16.99 4.66
C THR A 27 -4.30 -18.26 4.85
N ARG A 28 -3.00 -18.11 5.12
CA ARG A 28 -2.07 -19.22 5.29
C ARG A 28 -1.47 -19.21 6.70
N ILE A 29 -1.36 -20.37 7.32
CA ILE A 29 -0.73 -20.59 8.63
C ILE A 29 0.32 -21.70 8.54
N GLY A 30 1.28 -21.75 9.46
CA GLY A 30 2.30 -22.82 9.51
C GLY A 30 1.67 -24.21 9.59
N SER A 31 2.22 -25.17 8.87
CA SER A 31 1.82 -26.58 8.92
C SER A 31 2.27 -27.30 10.20
N HIS A 32 3.35 -26.84 10.83
CA HIS A 32 3.96 -27.42 12.03
C HIS A 32 3.38 -26.85 13.33
N LEU A 33 2.40 -25.95 13.25
CA LEU A 33 1.69 -25.43 14.42
C LEU A 33 0.97 -26.58 15.14
N GLY A 34 1.25 -26.75 16.44
CA GLY A 34 0.59 -27.74 17.29
C GLY A 34 -0.94 -27.54 17.31
N GLY A 35 -1.70 -28.64 17.49
CA GLY A 35 -3.16 -28.64 17.32
C GLY A 35 -3.89 -27.55 18.11
N LYS A 36 -3.55 -27.38 19.39
CA LYS A 36 -4.14 -26.34 20.26
C LYS A 36 -3.81 -24.92 19.78
N THR A 37 -2.53 -24.62 19.56
CA THR A 37 -2.06 -23.30 19.08
C THR A 37 -2.67 -22.96 17.72
N LYS A 38 -2.77 -23.94 16.83
CA LYS A 38 -3.39 -23.81 15.51
C LYS A 38 -4.86 -23.40 15.63
N GLU A 39 -5.62 -24.04 16.50
CA GLU A 39 -7.02 -23.69 16.76
C GLU A 39 -7.17 -22.28 17.33
N GLU A 40 -6.33 -21.90 18.30
CA GLU A 40 -6.31 -20.56 18.90
C GLU A 40 -6.02 -19.48 17.84
N ILE A 41 -5.05 -19.71 16.96
CA ILE A 41 -4.73 -18.81 15.85
C ILE A 41 -5.91 -18.70 14.88
N ILE A 42 -6.53 -19.83 14.48
CA ILE A 42 -7.68 -19.82 13.57
C ILE A 42 -8.84 -19.03 14.18
N LEU A 43 -9.12 -19.22 15.48
CA LEU A 43 -10.16 -18.48 16.20
C LEU A 43 -9.85 -16.98 16.27
N CYS A 44 -8.59 -16.61 16.53
CA CYS A 44 -8.16 -15.22 16.54
C CYS A 44 -8.34 -14.57 15.16
N LEU A 45 -7.91 -15.24 14.09
CA LEU A 45 -8.07 -14.75 12.72
C LEU A 45 -9.55 -14.57 12.32
N ARG A 46 -10.40 -15.51 12.73
CA ARG A 46 -11.86 -15.45 12.51
C ARG A 46 -12.51 -14.31 13.28
N ARG A 47 -12.09 -14.10 14.54
CA ARG A 47 -12.63 -13.04 15.40
C ARG A 47 -12.32 -11.65 14.85
N ASN A 48 -11.16 -11.51 14.22
CA ASN A 48 -10.70 -10.26 13.61
C ASN A 48 -10.83 -10.31 12.08
N ALA A 49 -11.85 -10.98 11.54
CA ALA A 49 -12.00 -11.13 10.08
C ALA A 49 -12.25 -9.80 9.35
N ASP A 50 -12.70 -8.78 10.08
CA ASP A 50 -12.98 -7.40 9.67
C ASP A 50 -11.71 -6.57 9.40
N ILE A 51 -10.57 -6.93 9.99
CA ILE A 51 -9.29 -6.20 9.76
C ILE A 51 -8.66 -6.53 8.40
N PHE A 52 -9.12 -7.59 7.74
CA PHE A 52 -8.57 -8.06 6.48
C PHE A 52 -9.18 -7.30 5.31
N ALA A 53 -8.32 -6.74 4.46
CA ALA A 53 -8.75 -6.20 3.18
C ALA A 53 -8.79 -7.32 2.13
N TRP A 54 -10.00 -7.75 1.75
CA TRP A 54 -10.24 -8.78 0.74
C TRP A 54 -10.33 -8.19 -0.66
N ALA A 55 -10.82 -6.95 -0.76
CA ALA A 55 -10.92 -6.17 -1.98
C ALA A 55 -10.30 -4.77 -1.77
N PRO A 56 -9.96 -4.04 -2.85
CA PRO A 56 -9.44 -2.67 -2.75
C PRO A 56 -10.36 -1.70 -1.99
N GLN A 57 -11.67 -1.93 -2.02
CA GLN A 57 -12.67 -1.13 -1.32
C GLN A 57 -12.60 -1.30 0.20
N ASP A 58 -12.16 -2.47 0.68
CA ASP A 58 -11.99 -2.75 2.11
C ASP A 58 -10.81 -1.97 2.72
N LEU A 59 -9.96 -1.36 1.89
CA LEU A 59 -8.94 -0.41 2.34
C LEU A 59 -9.60 0.94 2.60
N GLU A 60 -10.52 0.98 3.56
CA GLU A 60 -10.96 2.22 4.15
C GLU A 60 -9.74 2.88 4.79
N GLY A 61 -9.36 4.04 4.26
CA GLY A 61 -8.26 4.82 4.82
C GLY A 61 -8.51 5.12 6.29
N ILE A 62 -7.44 5.39 7.04
CA ILE A 62 -7.58 5.81 8.44
C ILE A 62 -8.40 7.10 8.50
N ASP A 63 -9.31 7.22 9.47
CA ASP A 63 -10.09 8.44 9.69
C ASP A 63 -9.13 9.65 9.74
N PRO A 64 -9.34 10.69 8.92
CA PRO A 64 -8.50 11.89 8.92
C PRO A 64 -8.36 12.57 10.29
N LYS A 65 -9.31 12.33 11.22
CA LYS A 65 -9.22 12.81 12.61
C LYS A 65 -8.18 12.07 13.45
N VAL A 66 -7.88 10.82 13.10
CA VAL A 66 -6.88 9.99 13.80
C VAL A 66 -5.49 10.35 13.31
N ILE A 67 -5.28 10.32 11.99
CA ILE A 67 -4.00 10.70 11.39
C ILE A 67 -4.21 11.18 9.97
N THR A 68 -3.55 12.27 9.63
CA THR A 68 -3.55 12.85 8.28
C THR A 68 -2.11 13.10 7.87
N HIS A 69 -1.75 12.73 6.65
CA HIS A 69 -0.47 13.15 6.08
C HIS A 69 -0.59 14.59 5.58
N HIS A 70 0.19 15.48 6.17
CA HIS A 70 0.34 16.86 5.72
C HIS A 70 1.65 16.98 4.95
N LEU A 71 1.56 17.37 3.69
CA LEU A 71 2.73 17.74 2.90
C LEU A 71 3.21 19.12 3.38
N ASN A 72 4.37 19.16 4.02
CA ASN A 72 4.99 20.42 4.42
C ASN A 72 5.73 21.00 3.21
N ILE A 73 5.03 21.71 2.33
CA ILE A 73 5.63 22.33 1.14
C ILE A 73 6.31 23.63 1.57
N ASP A 74 7.57 23.82 1.19
CA ASP A 74 8.29 25.07 1.42
C ASP A 74 7.59 26.22 0.65
N PRO A 75 7.09 27.26 1.35
CA PRO A 75 6.37 28.37 0.71
C PRO A 75 7.24 29.18 -0.27
N GLY A 76 8.57 29.06 -0.20
CA GLY A 76 9.49 29.68 -1.15
C GLY A 76 9.57 28.96 -2.50
N ILE A 77 9.02 27.74 -2.61
CA ILE A 77 9.11 26.92 -3.83
C ILE A 77 7.84 27.08 -4.66
N LYS A 78 8.02 27.50 -5.91
CA LYS A 78 6.91 27.66 -6.85
C LYS A 78 6.30 26.31 -7.25
N PRO A 79 4.97 26.18 -7.27
CA PRO A 79 4.30 24.99 -7.78
C PRO A 79 4.70 24.64 -9.22
N VAL A 80 4.86 23.34 -9.47
CA VAL A 80 5.24 22.83 -10.80
C VAL A 80 4.05 22.16 -11.47
N LYS A 81 3.69 22.64 -12.67
CA LYS A 81 2.72 22.00 -13.56
C LYS A 81 3.46 21.26 -14.68
N GLN A 82 3.59 19.95 -14.56
CA GLN A 82 4.21 19.15 -15.62
C GLN A 82 3.34 19.14 -16.89
N LYS A 83 3.98 19.20 -18.06
CA LYS A 83 3.29 19.13 -19.35
C LYS A 83 2.57 17.78 -19.49
N LYS A 84 1.28 17.82 -19.85
CA LYS A 84 0.49 16.63 -20.17
C LYS A 84 1.20 15.82 -21.27
N ARG A 85 1.42 14.53 -21.03
CA ARG A 85 2.00 13.63 -22.02
C ARG A 85 0.91 12.90 -22.78
N HIS A 86 1.18 12.62 -24.05
CA HIS A 86 0.33 11.77 -24.88
C HIS A 86 0.92 10.36 -24.91
N PHE A 87 0.16 9.37 -24.45
CA PHE A 87 0.65 8.02 -24.24
C PHE A 87 0.17 7.01 -25.30
N GLY A 88 -0.73 7.44 -26.18
CA GLY A 88 -1.36 6.61 -27.20
C GLY A 88 -2.53 5.80 -26.63
N PRO A 89 -3.44 5.33 -27.51
CA PRO A 89 -4.75 4.83 -27.12
C PRO A 89 -4.70 3.59 -26.22
N GLU A 90 -3.72 2.71 -26.39
CA GLU A 90 -3.58 1.52 -25.53
C GLU A 90 -3.24 1.88 -24.08
N LYS A 91 -2.38 2.88 -23.88
CA LYS A 91 -1.96 3.32 -22.55
C LYS A 91 -3.02 4.19 -21.90
N ASP A 92 -3.71 5.02 -22.68
CA ASP A 92 -4.83 5.83 -22.20
C ASP A 92 -5.97 4.96 -21.65
N LYS A 93 -6.25 3.81 -22.29
CA LYS A 93 -7.21 2.81 -21.74
C LYS A 93 -6.77 2.26 -20.38
N VAL A 94 -5.49 1.98 -20.20
CA VAL A 94 -4.95 1.48 -18.91
C VAL A 94 -5.03 2.58 -17.84
N ILE A 95 -4.72 3.83 -18.20
CA ILE A 95 -4.85 4.97 -17.29
C ILE A 95 -6.30 5.14 -16.86
N GLN A 96 -7.24 5.17 -17.82
CA GLN A 96 -8.65 5.38 -17.53
C GLN A 96 -9.20 4.28 -16.61
N ALA A 97 -8.90 3.01 -16.90
CA ALA A 97 -9.35 1.90 -16.06
C ALA A 97 -8.83 1.98 -14.61
N GLU A 98 -7.59 2.43 -14.41
CA GLU A 98 -7.03 2.59 -13.06
C GLU A 98 -7.62 3.83 -12.36
N VAL A 99 -7.83 4.93 -13.08
CA VAL A 99 -8.50 6.15 -12.56
C VAL A 99 -9.92 5.81 -12.12
N ASP A 100 -10.71 5.14 -12.95
CA ASP A 100 -12.09 4.75 -12.62
C ASP A 100 -12.13 3.87 -11.37
N LYS A 101 -11.19 2.92 -11.26
CA LYS A 101 -11.06 2.06 -10.09
C LYS A 101 -10.73 2.85 -8.81
N LEU A 102 -9.81 3.82 -8.89
CA LEU A 102 -9.44 4.66 -7.75
C LEU A 102 -10.55 5.65 -7.36
N MET A 103 -11.30 6.15 -8.35
CA MET A 103 -12.48 6.99 -8.14
C MET A 103 -13.60 6.19 -7.43
N ILE A 104 -13.92 4.99 -7.92
CA ILE A 104 -14.92 4.09 -7.30
C ILE A 104 -14.53 3.72 -5.87
N ALA A 105 -13.24 3.51 -5.61
CA ALA A 105 -12.72 3.26 -4.26
C ALA A 105 -12.67 4.52 -3.36
N GLY A 106 -13.03 5.70 -3.88
CA GLY A 106 -12.98 6.97 -3.16
C GLY A 106 -11.56 7.34 -2.67
N HIS A 107 -10.53 6.88 -3.38
CA HIS A 107 -9.12 7.16 -3.08
C HIS A 107 -8.63 8.46 -3.73
N ILE A 108 -9.25 8.85 -4.84
CA ILE A 108 -8.97 10.09 -5.57
C ILE A 108 -10.29 10.83 -5.82
N GLU A 109 -10.19 12.12 -6.07
CA GLU A 109 -11.31 13.00 -6.41
C GLU A 109 -10.90 13.99 -7.50
N GLU A 110 -11.88 14.51 -8.23
CA GLU A 110 -11.62 15.55 -9.22
C GLU A 110 -11.39 16.91 -8.56
N ILE A 111 -10.41 17.65 -9.06
CA ILE A 111 -9.99 18.94 -8.51
C ILE A 111 -10.03 19.99 -9.61
N GLN A 112 -10.64 21.13 -9.30
CA GLN A 112 -10.62 22.30 -10.17
C GLN A 112 -9.34 23.12 -9.91
N PHE A 113 -8.70 23.58 -11.00
CA PHE A 113 -7.53 24.48 -10.98
C PHE A 113 -6.34 24.03 -10.11
N PRO A 114 -5.72 22.86 -10.38
CA PRO A 114 -4.58 22.41 -9.60
C PRO A 114 -3.34 23.30 -9.83
N GLU A 115 -2.66 23.68 -8.73
CA GLU A 115 -1.37 24.36 -8.77
C GLU A 115 -0.20 23.41 -9.08
N TRP A 116 -0.28 22.17 -8.59
CA TRP A 116 0.67 21.09 -8.83
C TRP A 116 0.08 20.07 -9.81
N LEU A 117 0.84 19.70 -10.85
CA LEU A 117 0.43 18.66 -11.80
C LEU A 117 1.60 17.71 -12.06
N SER A 118 1.39 16.41 -11.81
CA SER A 118 2.37 15.35 -12.02
C SER A 118 1.89 14.31 -13.03
N ASN A 119 2.84 13.75 -13.78
CA ASN A 119 2.58 12.75 -14.81
C ASN A 119 2.60 11.31 -14.27
N VAL A 120 2.05 10.32 -15.00
CA VAL A 120 1.41 9.16 -14.35
C VAL A 120 1.78 7.75 -14.84
N LEU A 121 2.86 7.49 -15.61
CA LEU A 121 3.08 6.13 -16.17
C LEU A 121 4.50 5.59 -16.03
N VAL A 122 4.60 4.33 -15.59
CA VAL A 122 5.85 3.56 -15.49
C VAL A 122 5.67 2.16 -16.12
N PRO A 123 6.64 1.67 -16.91
CA PRO A 123 6.59 0.31 -17.46
C PRO A 123 6.84 -0.74 -16.37
N LYS A 124 6.14 -1.87 -16.44
CA LYS A 124 6.34 -3.05 -15.57
C LYS A 124 7.00 -4.19 -16.36
N PRO A 125 7.87 -5.01 -15.73
CA PRO A 125 8.27 -6.30 -16.28
C PRO A 125 7.06 -7.12 -16.75
N GLY A 126 7.13 -7.69 -17.96
CA GLY A 126 6.03 -8.43 -18.58
C GLY A 126 5.13 -7.61 -19.53
N LYS A 127 5.63 -6.49 -20.09
CA LYS A 127 4.92 -5.62 -21.05
C LYS A 127 3.60 -5.02 -20.53
N LYS A 128 3.41 -4.99 -19.21
CA LYS A 128 2.25 -4.34 -18.58
C LYS A 128 2.61 -2.91 -18.16
N TRP A 129 1.63 -2.02 -18.17
CA TRP A 129 1.78 -0.64 -17.70
C TRP A 129 1.16 -0.49 -16.31
N ARG A 130 1.69 0.43 -15.50
CA ARG A 130 1.11 0.82 -14.22
C ARG A 130 1.04 2.34 -14.12
N MET A 131 -0.07 2.81 -13.57
CA MET A 131 -0.23 4.20 -13.16
C MET A 131 0.74 4.48 -12.00
N CYS A 132 1.64 5.45 -12.16
CA CYS A 132 2.58 5.89 -11.13
C CYS A 132 2.80 7.39 -11.26
N ILE A 133 2.38 8.14 -10.24
CA ILE A 133 2.50 9.59 -10.20
C ILE A 133 3.96 9.97 -9.91
N ASP A 134 4.52 10.82 -10.77
CA ASP A 134 5.85 11.37 -10.64
C ASP A 134 5.89 12.51 -9.61
N PHE A 135 6.15 12.14 -8.35
CA PHE A 135 6.27 13.09 -7.25
C PHE A 135 7.66 13.74 -7.15
N ARG A 136 8.56 13.62 -8.14
CA ARG A 136 9.93 14.15 -7.99
C ARG A 136 9.98 15.65 -7.73
N ASP A 137 9.13 16.44 -8.39
CA ASP A 137 9.11 17.89 -8.19
C ASP A 137 8.44 18.28 -6.86
N LEU A 138 7.38 17.55 -6.47
CA LEU A 138 6.74 17.71 -5.16
C LEU A 138 7.69 17.33 -4.02
N ASN A 139 8.42 16.23 -4.14
CA ASN A 139 9.36 15.73 -3.14
C ASN A 139 10.58 16.64 -2.97
N LYS A 140 10.94 17.44 -3.98
CA LYS A 140 11.97 18.49 -3.83
C LYS A 140 11.44 19.68 -3.04
N ALA A 141 10.14 19.92 -3.11
CA ALA A 141 9.48 21.02 -2.41
C ALA A 141 9.18 20.72 -0.94
N CYS A 142 9.12 19.44 -0.57
CA CYS A 142 8.96 19.00 0.81
C CYS A 142 10.33 18.87 1.50
N PRO A 143 10.57 19.54 2.64
CA PRO A 143 11.71 19.25 3.51
C PRO A 143 11.71 17.77 3.91
N LYS A 144 12.91 17.19 4.05
CA LYS A 144 13.05 15.81 4.51
C LYS A 144 12.62 15.72 5.97
N ASP A 145 11.61 14.92 6.24
CA ASP A 145 11.26 14.52 7.60
C ASP A 145 12.21 13.39 8.05
N PHE A 146 12.85 13.59 9.20
CA PHE A 146 13.75 12.60 9.79
C PHE A 146 12.97 11.71 10.75
N TYR A 147 12.09 10.87 10.20
CA TYR A 147 11.43 9.86 11.02
C TYR A 147 12.43 8.75 11.38
N PRO A 148 12.73 8.51 12.68
CA PRO A 148 13.70 7.50 13.07
C PRO A 148 13.13 6.11 12.83
N LEU A 149 13.64 5.41 11.83
CA LEU A 149 13.34 3.99 11.62
C LEU A 149 14.30 3.14 12.47
N PRO A 150 13.80 2.14 13.21
CA PRO A 150 14.64 1.26 13.99
C PRO A 150 15.60 0.48 13.09
N ARG A 151 16.77 0.12 13.62
CA ARG A 151 17.73 -0.73 12.89
C ARG A 151 17.18 -2.16 12.82
N ILE A 152 17.44 -2.84 11.71
CA ILE A 152 17.00 -4.22 11.50
C ILE A 152 17.57 -5.13 12.60
N ASP A 153 18.83 -4.94 12.99
CA ASP A 153 19.48 -5.75 14.04
C ASP A 153 18.75 -5.65 15.37
N GLN A 154 18.27 -4.44 15.74
CA GLN A 154 17.49 -4.25 16.96
C GLN A 154 16.15 -5.00 16.91
N LEU A 155 15.51 -5.05 15.74
CA LEU A 155 14.28 -5.81 15.56
C LEU A 155 14.56 -7.32 15.68
N ILE A 156 15.64 -7.82 15.07
CA ILE A 156 16.02 -9.23 15.15
C ILE A 156 16.35 -9.62 16.59
N ASP A 157 17.18 -8.84 17.28
CA ASP A 157 17.56 -9.08 18.67
C ASP A 157 16.35 -9.07 19.59
N SER A 158 15.39 -8.16 19.37
CA SER A 158 14.15 -8.11 20.15
C SER A 158 13.24 -9.33 19.96
N THR A 159 13.39 -10.05 18.85
CA THR A 159 12.65 -11.29 18.54
C THR A 159 13.42 -12.56 18.93
N SER A 160 14.67 -12.42 19.39
CA SER A 160 15.49 -13.55 19.84
C SER A 160 14.85 -14.20 21.07
N GLY A 161 14.62 -15.51 21.01
CA GLY A 161 13.96 -16.28 22.07
C GLY A 161 12.42 -16.35 21.97
N CYS A 162 11.80 -15.70 20.98
CA CYS A 162 10.39 -15.91 20.69
C CYS A 162 10.17 -17.27 20.03
N GLU A 163 9.35 -18.13 20.65
CA GLU A 163 8.98 -19.44 20.09
C GLU A 163 8.02 -19.32 18.90
N LEU A 164 7.32 -18.20 18.78
CA LEU A 164 6.34 -17.92 17.72
C LEU A 164 6.47 -16.48 17.23
N LEU A 165 6.47 -16.32 15.91
CA LEU A 165 6.48 -15.03 15.25
C LEU A 165 5.28 -14.92 14.31
N SER A 166 4.56 -13.80 14.38
CA SER A 166 3.45 -13.47 13.48
C SER A 166 3.82 -12.25 12.65
N MET A 167 3.77 -12.38 11.32
CA MET A 167 4.03 -11.29 10.40
C MET A 167 2.74 -10.86 9.72
N ILE A 168 2.35 -9.61 9.92
CA ILE A 168 1.27 -8.98 9.16
C ILE A 168 1.92 -8.20 8.04
N VAL A 169 1.69 -8.64 6.81
CA VAL A 169 2.22 -7.98 5.61
C VAL A 169 1.10 -7.26 4.90
N LYS A 170 1.30 -5.98 4.57
CA LYS A 170 0.39 -5.25 3.71
C LYS A 170 0.40 -5.87 2.31
N GLY A 171 -0.78 -6.21 1.79
CA GLY A 171 -0.94 -6.70 0.42
C GLY A 171 -0.40 -5.69 -0.60
N SER A 172 -0.07 -6.16 -1.82
CA SER A 172 0.67 -5.42 -2.86
C SER A 172 0.06 -4.10 -3.39
N SER A 173 -1.01 -3.58 -2.79
CA SER A 173 -1.41 -2.18 -2.94
C SER A 173 -0.50 -1.32 -2.05
N GLY A 174 0.19 -0.33 -2.65
CA GLY A 174 1.02 0.61 -1.89
C GLY A 174 0.22 1.39 -0.84
N PRO A 175 0.84 2.35 -0.13
CA PRO A 175 0.10 3.27 0.73
C PRO A 175 -0.91 4.09 -0.08
N SER A 176 -2.19 3.68 -0.05
CA SER A 176 -3.32 4.57 -0.32
C SER A 176 -3.55 5.43 0.91
N GLN A 177 -2.71 6.46 1.11
CA GLN A 177 -2.92 7.43 2.17
C GLN A 177 -3.72 8.60 1.60
N LYS A 178 -4.91 8.85 2.16
CA LYS A 178 -5.70 10.03 1.80
C LYS A 178 -4.98 11.26 2.36
N ILE A 179 -4.45 12.10 1.47
CA ILE A 179 -3.80 13.36 1.84
C ILE A 179 -4.90 14.40 1.96
N LYS A 180 -5.14 14.91 3.17
CA LYS A 180 -6.08 16.02 3.37
C LYS A 180 -5.37 17.31 2.95
N ARG A 181 -6.03 18.08 2.08
CA ARG A 181 -5.53 19.40 1.68
C ARG A 181 -5.77 20.42 2.79
N ASN A 182 -4.83 21.35 2.94
CA ASN A 182 -5.06 22.55 3.75
C ASN A 182 -6.10 23.41 3.04
N GLY A 183 -7.15 23.81 3.76
CA GLY A 183 -8.32 24.52 3.22
C GLY A 183 -8.09 25.99 2.87
N SER A 184 -6.87 26.40 2.51
CA SER A 184 -6.52 27.80 2.23
C SER A 184 -6.43 28.18 0.76
N ASP A 185 -6.57 27.24 -0.19
CA ASP A 185 -6.69 27.56 -1.63
C ASP A 185 -8.14 27.71 -2.07
N LYS A 186 -8.84 28.68 -1.47
CA LYS A 186 -9.98 29.34 -2.12
C LYS A 186 -9.56 30.76 -2.47
N SER A 187 -9.20 30.97 -3.72
CA SER A 187 -9.26 32.27 -4.39
C SER A 187 -9.49 32.02 -5.88
#